data_AF-A0A959RQH3-F1
#
_entry.id   AF-A0A959RQH3-F1
#
_cell.length_a   1.000
_cell.length_b   1.000
_cell.length_c   1.000
_cell.angle_alpha   90.00
_cell.angle_beta   90.00
_cell.angle_gamma   90.00
#
_symmetry.space_group_name_H-M   'P 1'
#
loop_
_entity.id
_entity.type
_entity.pdbx_description
1 polymer ?
#
loop_
_entity_poly.entity_id
_entity_poly.type
_entity_poly.pdbx_seq_one_letter_code
_entity_poly.pdbx_strand_id
1 'polypeptide(L)'
;MKKFILMIVLSVSFFFKSFADEGMWLPMLLGKQVYDKMVKMGLTLSKDQLYNINKASLKDAIIIFGGGCTGEIVSPKGLIFTNHHCGYEAIAGASTVDHNYLKDGFYAGNMAEEIPSNITVQFLLRIDDVTDEVMKELEGLTGEERVKKQNEVMAAINKRMSEPDKHIECRVDSLFKGNQFLAFVYQRYIDVSL
;
A
#
# COMPACT_ATOMS: atom_id res chain seq x y z
N MET A 1 2.45 50.30 -21.49
CA MET A 1 1.64 49.99 -20.28
C MET A 1 1.29 48.51 -20.17
N LYS A 2 0.58 47.89 -21.13
CA LYS A 2 0.20 46.45 -21.07
C LYS A 2 1.39 45.48 -20.87
N LYS A 3 2.51 45.68 -21.57
CA LYS A 3 3.73 44.86 -21.41
C LYS A 3 4.40 44.99 -20.03
N PHE A 4 4.32 46.18 -19.43
CA PHE A 4 4.90 46.46 -18.11
C PHE A 4 4.05 45.83 -17.00
N ILE A 5 2.72 45.92 -17.13
CA ILE A 5 1.77 45.26 -16.23
C ILE A 5 1.94 43.73 -16.31
N LEU A 6 2.10 43.17 -17.51
CA LEU A 6 2.34 41.73 -17.68
C LEU A 6 3.65 41.26 -17.01
N MET A 7 4.71 42.07 -17.10
CA MET A 7 6.00 41.76 -16.48
C MET A 7 5.92 41.79 -14.94
N ILE A 8 5.16 42.73 -14.39
CA ILE A 8 4.89 42.82 -12.95
C ILE A 8 4.08 41.62 -12.48
N VAL A 9 3.01 41.26 -13.20
CA VAL A 9 2.17 40.10 -12.85
C VAL A 9 2.98 38.81 -12.89
N LEU A 10 3.81 38.58 -13.91
CA LEU A 10 4.70 37.41 -13.97
C LEU A 10 5.71 37.40 -12.81
N SER A 11 6.32 38.55 -12.50
CA SER A 11 7.29 38.65 -11.41
C SER A 11 6.66 38.36 -10.04
N VAL A 12 5.45 38.87 -9.79
CA VAL A 12 4.67 38.63 -8.56
C VAL A 12 4.25 37.15 -8.46
N SER A 13 3.91 36.51 -9.58
CA SER A 13 3.53 35.09 -9.62
C SER A 13 4.65 34.16 -9.13
N PHE A 14 5.92 34.52 -9.37
CA PHE A 14 7.08 33.75 -8.92
C PHE A 14 7.32 33.79 -7.39
N PHE A 15 6.73 34.76 -6.68
CA PHE A 15 6.82 34.85 -5.22
C PHE A 15 5.77 33.99 -4.50
N PHE A 16 4.69 33.58 -5.18
CA PHE A 16 3.69 32.69 -4.62
C PHE A 16 4.11 31.22 -4.79
N LYS A 17 4.85 30.71 -3.81
CA LYS A 17 5.11 29.27 -3.70
C LYS A 17 3.93 28.60 -2.99
N SER A 18 3.35 27.58 -3.62
CA SER A 18 2.46 26.64 -2.95
C SER A 18 3.30 25.52 -2.33
N PHE A 19 2.95 25.11 -1.11
CA PHE A 19 3.60 24.02 -0.40
C PHE A 19 2.56 22.97 -0.04
N ALA A 20 2.90 21.70 -0.25
CA ALA A 20 2.13 20.57 0.27
C ALA A 20 2.87 20.02 1.49
N ASP A 21 2.32 20.27 2.68
CA ASP A 21 2.89 19.82 3.95
C ASP A 21 2.49 18.39 4.34
N GLU A 22 1.39 17.90 3.76
CA GLU A 22 0.80 16.58 3.94
C GLU A 22 1.00 15.71 2.69
N GLY A 23 0.79 14.40 2.82
CA GLY A 23 0.84 13.46 1.70
C GLY A 23 0.98 12.01 2.13
N MET A 24 0.66 11.10 1.21
CA MET A 24 0.96 9.67 1.34
C MET A 24 2.29 9.39 0.66
N TRP A 25 3.29 9.02 1.45
CA TRP A 25 4.66 8.82 0.99
C TRP A 25 4.93 7.34 0.75
N LEU A 26 5.60 7.02 -0.37
CA LEU A 26 6.18 5.70 -0.55
C LEU A 26 7.29 5.52 0.49
N PRO A 27 7.24 4.50 1.37
CA PRO A 27 8.22 4.36 2.44
C PRO A 27 9.67 4.27 1.94
N MET A 28 9.88 3.61 0.79
CA MET A 28 11.20 3.51 0.16
C MET A 28 11.72 4.84 -0.42
N LEU A 29 10.82 5.81 -0.66
CA LEU A 29 11.12 7.13 -1.23
C LEU A 29 10.79 8.29 -0.28
N LEU A 30 10.81 8.06 1.04
CA LEU A 30 10.50 9.07 2.07
C LEU A 30 11.31 10.38 1.92
N GLY A 31 12.41 10.38 1.18
CA GLY A 31 13.23 11.56 0.93
C GLY A 31 13.96 12.04 2.21
N LYS A 32 14.83 13.04 2.06
CA LYS A 32 15.55 13.61 3.22
C LYS A 32 14.66 14.57 4.01
N GLN A 33 13.99 15.49 3.33
CA GLN A 33 13.21 16.56 3.95
C GLN A 33 12.06 16.05 4.82
N VAL A 34 11.29 15.06 4.35
CA VAL A 34 10.17 14.49 5.12
C VAL A 34 10.68 13.74 6.33
N TYR A 35 11.72 12.92 6.17
CA TYR A 35 12.31 12.20 7.28
C TYR A 35 12.87 13.16 8.36
N ASP A 36 13.60 14.20 7.95
CA ASP A 36 14.11 15.22 8.88
C ASP A 36 12.94 15.92 9.63
N LYS A 37 11.79 16.13 8.96
CA LYS A 37 10.56 16.64 9.60
C LYS A 37 10.01 15.64 10.62
N MET A 38 9.94 14.34 10.29
CA MET A 38 9.48 13.30 11.23
C MET A 38 10.37 13.20 12.47
N VAL A 39 11.69 13.25 12.31
CA VAL A 39 12.64 13.24 13.43
C VAL A 39 12.46 14.48 14.31
N LYS A 40 12.30 15.67 13.71
CA LYS A 40 11.96 16.89 14.46
C LYS A 40 10.64 16.79 15.24
N MET A 41 9.71 15.98 14.76
CA MET A 41 8.43 15.68 15.44
C MET A 41 8.53 14.58 16.50
N GLY A 42 9.72 14.01 16.72
CA GLY A 42 9.98 13.03 17.78
C GLY A 42 10.14 11.58 17.30
N LEU A 43 10.17 11.32 15.98
CA LEU A 43 10.47 9.99 15.48
C LEU A 43 11.91 9.59 15.86
N THR A 44 12.04 8.42 16.50
CA THR A 44 13.34 7.84 16.88
C THR A 44 13.81 6.73 15.94
N LEU A 45 12.93 6.20 15.09
CA LEU A 45 13.24 5.13 14.14
C LEU A 45 14.11 5.63 12.98
N SER A 46 15.07 4.81 12.57
CA SER A 46 15.85 5.03 11.35
C SER A 46 15.01 4.78 10.09
N LYS A 47 15.46 5.28 8.93
CA LYS A 47 14.81 4.97 7.64
C LYS A 47 14.73 3.48 7.37
N ASP A 48 15.82 2.75 7.65
CA ASP A 48 15.87 1.29 7.46
C ASP A 48 14.91 0.55 8.40
N GLN A 49 14.65 1.09 9.60
CA GLN A 49 13.65 0.51 10.50
C GLN A 49 12.22 0.77 10.03
N LEU A 50 11.95 1.83 9.25
CA LEU A 50 10.64 2.07 8.63
C LEU A 50 10.43 1.15 7.42
N TYR A 51 11.43 1.05 6.55
CA TYR A 51 11.38 0.20 5.37
C TYR A 51 12.78 -0.31 5.01
N ASN A 52 12.92 -1.63 4.88
CA ASN A 52 14.08 -2.26 4.29
C ASN A 52 13.64 -3.49 3.49
N ILE A 53 14.21 -3.69 2.30
CA ILE A 53 13.89 -4.83 1.44
C ILE A 53 14.60 -6.12 1.89
N ASN A 54 15.78 -6.00 2.52
CA ASN A 54 16.67 -7.13 2.83
C ASN A 54 16.64 -7.52 4.32
N LYS A 55 16.10 -6.66 5.18
CA LYS A 55 16.08 -6.83 6.64
C LYS A 55 14.68 -6.56 7.17
N ALA A 56 14.38 -7.15 8.32
CA ALA A 56 13.16 -6.85 9.04
C ALA A 56 13.02 -5.34 9.31
N SER A 57 11.84 -4.80 9.03
CA SER A 57 11.47 -3.40 9.23
C SER A 57 9.99 -3.29 9.60
N LEU A 58 9.50 -2.08 9.89
CA LEU A 58 8.10 -1.86 10.23
C LEU A 58 7.14 -2.36 9.14
N LYS A 59 7.56 -2.33 7.85
CA LYS A 59 6.76 -2.86 6.74
C LYS A 59 6.27 -4.30 6.98
N ASP A 60 7.08 -5.12 7.66
CA ASP A 60 6.81 -6.55 7.82
C ASP A 60 5.73 -6.82 8.88
N ALA A 61 5.37 -5.81 9.66
CA ALA A 61 4.28 -5.86 10.63
C ALA A 61 3.00 -5.17 10.15
N ILE A 62 3.00 -4.53 8.97
CA ILE A 62 1.83 -3.82 8.44
C ILE A 62 1.30 -4.57 7.22
N ILE A 63 0.02 -4.94 7.26
CA ILE A 63 -0.61 -5.80 6.27
C ILE A 63 -1.81 -5.15 5.61
N ILE A 64 -2.09 -5.57 4.38
CA ILE A 64 -3.40 -5.36 3.77
C ILE A 64 -4.34 -6.41 4.38
N PHE A 65 -5.47 -5.96 4.92
CA PHE A 65 -6.48 -6.80 5.56
C PHE A 65 -7.76 -6.81 4.73
N GLY A 66 -8.21 -7.99 4.31
CA GLY A 66 -9.47 -8.15 3.55
C GLY A 66 -9.49 -7.46 2.19
N GLY A 67 -8.35 -7.00 1.67
CA GLY A 67 -8.23 -6.31 0.39
C GLY A 67 -8.63 -4.82 0.38
N GLY A 68 -9.09 -4.27 1.51
CA GLY A 68 -9.56 -2.88 1.60
C GLY A 68 -9.22 -2.15 2.91
N CYS A 69 -8.71 -2.86 3.91
CA CYS A 69 -8.29 -2.30 5.19
C CYS A 69 -6.79 -2.49 5.45
N THR A 70 -6.31 -1.90 6.53
CA THR A 70 -4.98 -2.15 7.10
C THR A 70 -5.13 -2.94 8.39
N GLY A 71 -4.17 -3.81 8.67
CA GLY A 71 -3.97 -4.39 9.98
C GLY A 71 -2.50 -4.41 10.36
N GLU A 72 -2.24 -4.73 11.62
CA GLU A 72 -0.89 -4.78 12.18
C GLU A 72 -0.65 -6.06 12.98
N ILE A 73 0.54 -6.64 12.80
CA ILE A 73 1.00 -7.79 13.58
C ILE A 73 1.52 -7.29 14.92
N VAL A 74 0.95 -7.81 16.01
CA VAL A 74 1.28 -7.39 17.38
C VAL A 74 1.86 -8.52 18.23
N SER A 75 2.09 -9.70 17.64
CA SER A 75 2.62 -10.89 18.32
C SER A 75 3.48 -11.73 17.38
N PRO A 76 4.54 -12.41 17.88
CA PRO A 76 5.31 -13.36 17.09
C PRO A 76 4.51 -14.61 16.67
N LYS A 77 3.31 -14.80 17.23
CA LYS A 77 2.38 -15.87 16.86
C LYS A 77 1.31 -15.43 15.83
N GLY A 78 1.44 -14.23 15.27
CA GLY A 78 0.55 -13.77 14.20
C GLY A 78 -0.76 -13.12 14.66
N LEU A 79 -0.86 -12.65 15.90
CA LEU A 79 -2.03 -11.85 16.32
C LEU A 79 -2.09 -10.56 15.50
N ILE A 80 -3.27 -10.30 14.93
CA ILE A 80 -3.54 -9.14 14.08
C ILE A 80 -4.48 -8.20 14.81
N PHE A 81 -4.14 -6.91 14.86
CA PHE A 81 -5.10 -5.86 15.18
C PHE A 81 -5.58 -5.17 13.90
N THR A 82 -6.87 -4.81 13.88
CA THR A 82 -7.51 -4.00 12.85
C THR A 82 -8.75 -3.33 13.45
N ASN A 83 -9.50 -2.59 12.67
CA ASN A 83 -10.74 -1.97 13.13
C ASN A 83 -11.91 -2.95 13.12
N HIS A 84 -12.86 -2.77 14.05
CA HIS A 84 -14.09 -3.56 14.12
C HIS A 84 -14.85 -3.60 12.79
N HIS A 85 -14.96 -2.46 12.09
CA HIS A 85 -15.65 -2.39 10.80
C HIS A 85 -14.95 -3.17 9.68
N CYS A 86 -13.64 -3.40 9.79
CA CYS A 86 -12.87 -4.20 8.84
C CYS A 86 -13.11 -5.71 9.04
N GLY A 87 -13.32 -6.13 10.29
CA GLY A 87 -13.68 -7.52 10.63
C GLY A 87 -15.18 -7.82 10.57
N TYR A 88 -16.01 -6.81 10.30
CA TYR A 88 -17.47 -6.89 10.47
C TYR A 88 -18.12 -7.99 9.64
N GLU A 89 -17.68 -8.19 8.39
CA GLU A 89 -18.23 -9.25 7.53
C GLU A 89 -17.96 -10.65 8.10
N ALA A 90 -16.77 -10.88 8.67
CA ALA A 90 -16.44 -12.15 9.31
C ALA A 90 -17.24 -12.34 10.61
N ILE A 91 -17.37 -11.29 11.43
CA ILE A 91 -18.15 -11.33 12.68
C ILE A 91 -19.63 -11.62 12.36
N ALA A 92 -20.19 -10.93 11.37
CA ALA A 92 -21.57 -11.12 10.92
C ALA A 92 -21.78 -12.53 10.35
N GLY A 93 -20.85 -13.02 9.52
CA GLY A 93 -20.91 -14.36 8.93
C GLY A 93 -20.80 -15.49 9.96
N ALA A 94 -20.08 -15.26 11.07
CA ALA A 94 -20.00 -16.21 12.18
C ALA A 94 -21.20 -16.12 13.15
N SER A 95 -21.95 -15.02 13.14
CA SER A 95 -23.05 -14.78 14.07
C SER A 95 -24.29 -15.59 13.72
N THR A 96 -24.99 -16.07 14.75
CA THR A 96 -26.30 -16.73 14.65
C THR A 96 -27.28 -16.09 15.63
N VAL A 97 -28.55 -16.53 15.63
CA VAL A 97 -29.53 -16.07 16.62
C VAL A 97 -29.12 -16.48 18.04
N ASP A 98 -28.59 -17.69 18.19
CA ASP A 98 -28.15 -18.23 19.50
C ASP A 98 -26.80 -17.66 19.94
N HIS A 99 -25.94 -17.29 19.00
CA HIS A 99 -24.60 -16.72 19.24
C HIS A 99 -24.44 -15.42 18.44
N ASN A 100 -24.85 -14.30 19.03
CA ASN A 100 -24.89 -13.02 18.34
C ASN A 100 -23.63 -12.19 18.63
N TYR A 101 -22.52 -12.51 17.94
CA TYR A 101 -21.24 -11.82 18.13
C TYR A 101 -21.28 -10.34 17.73
N LEU A 102 -22.18 -9.94 16.84
CA LEU A 102 -22.41 -8.53 16.49
C LEU A 102 -22.91 -7.71 17.68
N LYS A 103 -23.73 -8.32 18.55
CA LYS A 103 -24.31 -7.65 19.72
C LYS A 103 -23.43 -7.82 20.96
N ASP A 104 -22.99 -9.04 21.21
CA ASP A 104 -22.42 -9.44 22.49
C ASP A 104 -20.88 -9.47 22.47
N GLY A 105 -20.28 -9.36 21.29
CA GLY A 105 -18.84 -9.52 21.08
C GLY A 105 -18.40 -10.98 21.02
N PHE A 106 -17.12 -11.17 20.73
CA PHE A 106 -16.48 -12.49 20.69
C PHE A 106 -15.07 -12.39 21.29
N TYR A 107 -14.67 -13.44 22.01
CA TYR A 107 -13.34 -13.61 22.57
C TYR A 107 -13.01 -15.09 22.61
N ALA A 108 -11.97 -15.52 21.89
CA ALA A 108 -11.44 -16.87 21.97
C ALA A 108 -10.56 -17.02 23.22
N GLY A 109 -10.88 -17.97 24.11
CA GLY A 109 -10.08 -18.25 25.30
C GLY A 109 -8.76 -18.96 24.98
N ASN A 110 -8.68 -19.61 23.82
CA ASN A 110 -7.48 -20.24 23.27
C ASN A 110 -7.56 -20.37 21.75
N MET A 111 -6.45 -20.75 21.11
CA MET A 111 -6.34 -20.83 19.64
C MET A 111 -7.30 -21.83 18.99
N ALA A 112 -7.77 -22.85 19.71
CA ALA A 112 -8.73 -23.82 19.15
C ALA A 112 -10.17 -23.28 19.13
N GLU A 113 -10.42 -22.16 19.82
CA GLU A 113 -11.70 -21.46 19.83
C GLU A 113 -11.78 -20.33 18.79
N GLU A 114 -10.67 -19.99 18.14
CA GLU A 114 -10.64 -19.01 17.04
C GLU A 114 -11.57 -19.45 15.90
N ILE A 115 -12.33 -18.51 15.34
CA ILE A 115 -13.35 -18.83 14.33
C ILE A 115 -12.77 -18.61 12.93
N PRO A 116 -12.66 -19.65 12.07
CA PRO A 116 -12.19 -19.48 10.70
C PRO A 116 -13.03 -18.47 9.93
N SER A 117 -12.37 -17.67 9.11
CA SER A 117 -13.03 -16.65 8.30
C SER A 117 -12.61 -16.74 6.83
N ASN A 118 -13.34 -16.03 5.96
CA ASN A 118 -12.97 -15.86 4.55
C ASN A 118 -12.01 -14.68 4.34
N ILE A 119 -11.50 -14.07 5.42
CA ILE A 119 -10.55 -12.96 5.33
C ILE A 119 -9.23 -13.48 4.79
N THR A 120 -8.62 -12.67 3.93
CA THR A 120 -7.23 -12.89 3.50
C THR A 120 -6.40 -11.68 3.87
N VAL A 121 -5.13 -11.91 4.16
CA VAL A 121 -4.18 -10.84 4.47
C VAL A 121 -2.97 -10.89 3.54
N GLN A 122 -2.39 -9.73 3.26
CA GLN A 122 -1.23 -9.63 2.37
C GLN A 122 -0.10 -8.85 3.01
N PHE A 123 1.09 -9.43 3.02
CA PHE A 123 2.33 -8.83 3.49
C PHE A 123 3.12 -8.31 2.31
N LEU A 124 3.59 -7.05 2.37
CA LEU A 124 4.44 -6.49 1.34
C LEU A 124 5.86 -7.08 1.43
N LEU A 125 6.24 -7.90 0.46
CA LEU A 125 7.58 -8.48 0.39
C LEU A 125 8.60 -7.47 -0.11
N ARG A 126 8.32 -6.87 -1.27
CA ARG A 126 9.19 -5.87 -1.90
C ARG A 126 8.42 -4.97 -2.88
N ILE A 127 9.07 -3.87 -3.24
CA ILE A 127 8.63 -2.95 -4.29
C ILE A 127 9.78 -2.85 -5.29
N ASP A 128 9.51 -3.15 -6.56
CA ASP A 128 10.47 -3.06 -7.64
C ASP A 128 10.06 -1.92 -8.60
N ASP A 129 11.01 -1.05 -8.98
CA ASP A 129 10.76 -0.02 -10.00
C ASP A 129 10.89 -0.65 -11.40
N VAL A 130 9.76 -0.69 -12.12
CA VAL A 130 9.66 -1.27 -13.47
C VAL A 130 9.40 -0.20 -14.52
N THR A 131 9.62 1.07 -14.19
CA THR A 131 9.33 2.23 -15.06
C THR A 131 10.04 2.11 -16.39
N ASP A 132 11.34 1.81 -16.41
CA ASP A 132 12.12 1.73 -17.64
C ASP A 132 11.63 0.59 -18.56
N GLU A 133 11.28 -0.57 -17.97
CA GLU A 133 10.73 -1.72 -18.69
C GLU A 133 9.39 -1.34 -19.35
N VAL A 134 8.49 -0.71 -18.59
CA VAL A 134 7.18 -0.29 -19.10
C VAL A 134 7.33 0.81 -20.14
N MET A 135 8.10 1.86 -19.86
CA MET A 135 8.20 3.04 -20.73
C MET A 135 8.81 2.73 -22.09
N LYS A 136 9.78 1.81 -22.14
CA LYS A 136 10.37 1.34 -23.39
C LYS A 136 9.34 0.70 -24.32
N GLU A 137 8.43 -0.11 -23.79
CA GLU A 137 7.38 -0.76 -24.57
C GLU A 137 6.28 0.19 -25.06
N LEU A 138 6.22 1.41 -24.49
CA LEU A 138 5.25 2.44 -24.82
C LEU A 138 5.82 3.54 -25.73
N GLU A 139 7.08 3.43 -26.15
CA GLU A 139 7.74 4.45 -26.96
C GLU A 139 7.00 4.66 -28.29
N GLY A 140 6.74 5.92 -28.65
CA GLY A 140 6.01 6.29 -29.87
C GLY A 140 4.50 6.02 -29.86
N LEU A 141 3.96 5.33 -28.86
CA LEU A 141 2.53 5.05 -28.75
C LEU A 141 1.77 6.19 -28.07
N THR A 142 0.56 6.48 -28.57
CA THR A 142 -0.33 7.52 -28.04
C THR A 142 -1.76 7.03 -27.92
N GLY A 143 -2.62 7.79 -27.23
CA GLY A 143 -4.05 7.51 -27.14
C GLY A 143 -4.40 6.12 -26.61
N GLU A 144 -5.41 5.50 -27.22
CA GLU A 144 -5.93 4.19 -26.83
C GLU A 144 -4.90 3.07 -27.00
N GLU A 145 -4.09 3.11 -28.07
CA GLU A 145 -3.05 2.12 -28.33
C GLU A 145 -2.03 2.07 -27.20
N ARG A 146 -1.63 3.25 -26.70
CA ARG A 146 -0.73 3.35 -25.54
C ARG A 146 -1.33 2.71 -24.29
N VAL A 147 -2.60 3.02 -23.99
CA VAL A 147 -3.28 2.47 -22.79
C VAL A 147 -3.41 0.95 -22.89
N LYS A 148 -3.78 0.44 -24.06
CA LYS A 148 -3.88 -1.00 -24.30
C LYS A 148 -2.54 -1.69 -24.10
N LYS A 149 -1.48 -1.18 -24.75
CA LYS A 149 -0.12 -1.74 -24.62
C LYS A 149 0.39 -1.66 -23.18
N GLN A 150 0.09 -0.58 -22.45
CA GLN A 150 0.47 -0.43 -21.04
C GLN A 150 -0.17 -1.53 -20.19
N ASN A 151 -1.47 -1.77 -20.35
CA ASN A 151 -2.17 -2.83 -19.62
C ASN A 151 -1.60 -4.22 -19.95
N GLU A 152 -1.27 -4.48 -21.21
CA GLU A 152 -0.64 -5.74 -21.63
C GLU A 152 0.73 -5.96 -20.97
N VAL A 153 1.59 -4.93 -20.97
CA VAL A 153 2.92 -4.99 -20.35
C VAL A 153 2.82 -5.16 -18.83
N MET A 154 1.96 -4.39 -18.17
CA MET A 154 1.73 -4.52 -16.73
C MET A 154 1.19 -5.92 -16.37
N ALA A 155 0.26 -6.46 -17.16
CA ALA A 155 -0.25 -7.82 -16.96
C ALA A 155 0.84 -8.88 -17.15
N ALA A 156 1.74 -8.71 -18.12
CA ALA A 156 2.87 -9.59 -18.33
C ALA A 156 3.84 -9.57 -17.13
N ILE A 157 4.14 -8.39 -16.60
CA ILE A 157 4.98 -8.23 -15.39
C ILE A 157 4.31 -8.87 -14.19
N ASN A 158 3.03 -8.59 -13.95
CA ASN A 158 2.25 -9.21 -12.86
C ASN A 158 2.32 -10.74 -12.92
N LYS A 159 2.10 -11.32 -14.11
CA LYS A 159 2.18 -12.78 -14.31
C LYS A 159 3.59 -13.31 -14.08
N ARG A 160 4.62 -12.61 -14.55
CA ARG A 160 6.03 -13.01 -14.41
C ARG A 160 6.52 -12.99 -12.97
N MET A 161 6.05 -12.03 -12.17
CA MET A 161 6.52 -11.80 -10.80
C MET A 161 5.61 -12.42 -9.72
N SER A 162 4.47 -13.00 -10.10
CA SER A 162 3.61 -13.77 -9.21
C SER A 162 4.02 -15.24 -9.20
N GLU A 163 3.89 -15.88 -8.04
CA GLU A 163 4.12 -17.33 -7.87
C GLU A 163 2.88 -17.93 -7.17
N PRO A 164 1.84 -18.33 -7.93
CA PRO A 164 0.56 -18.79 -7.38
C PRO A 164 0.69 -19.95 -6.40
N ASP A 165 1.56 -20.92 -6.69
CA ASP A 165 1.80 -22.09 -5.83
C ASP A 165 2.39 -21.73 -4.46
N LYS A 166 2.97 -20.52 -4.34
CA LYS A 166 3.52 -19.97 -3.10
C LYS A 166 2.63 -18.88 -2.50
N HIS A 167 1.46 -18.63 -3.07
CA HIS A 167 0.58 -17.50 -2.71
C HIS A 167 1.27 -16.13 -2.81
N ILE A 168 2.19 -15.96 -3.77
CA ILE A 168 2.83 -14.68 -4.04
C ILE A 168 2.11 -14.00 -5.20
N GLU A 169 1.68 -12.77 -4.99
CA GLU A 169 0.95 -11.96 -5.97
C GLU A 169 1.71 -10.66 -6.26
N CYS A 170 1.89 -10.33 -7.53
CA CYS A 170 2.45 -9.06 -7.97
C CYS A 170 1.35 -8.16 -8.53
N ARG A 171 1.38 -6.88 -8.12
CA ARG A 171 0.56 -5.81 -8.67
C ARG A 171 1.46 -4.66 -9.11
N VAL A 172 1.54 -4.41 -10.41
CA VAL A 172 2.10 -3.19 -10.97
C VAL A 172 1.05 -2.09 -10.93
N ASP A 173 1.41 -0.97 -10.33
CA ASP A 173 0.59 0.24 -10.31
C ASP A 173 1.29 1.38 -11.04
N SER A 174 0.48 2.18 -11.73
CA SER A 174 0.91 3.41 -12.37
C SER A 174 0.84 4.57 -11.39
N LEU A 175 1.98 5.20 -11.13
CA LEU A 175 2.12 6.32 -10.21
C LEU A 175 2.42 7.61 -10.97
N PHE A 176 2.20 8.74 -10.28
CA PHE A 176 2.48 10.08 -10.81
C PHE A 176 1.89 10.34 -12.21
N LYS A 177 0.67 9.86 -12.45
CA LYS A 177 -0.04 9.95 -13.75
C LYS A 177 0.71 9.27 -14.91
N GLY A 178 1.29 8.10 -14.67
CA GLY A 178 1.98 7.33 -15.70
C GLY A 178 3.43 7.74 -15.94
N ASN A 179 4.02 8.49 -15.01
CA ASN A 179 5.45 8.83 -15.05
C ASN A 179 6.32 7.82 -14.30
N GLN A 180 5.73 6.96 -13.47
CA GLN A 180 6.44 5.88 -12.78
C GLN A 180 5.55 4.64 -12.67
N PHE A 181 6.16 3.46 -12.73
CA PHE A 181 5.48 2.18 -12.59
C PHE A 181 6.21 1.34 -11.55
N LEU A 182 5.52 0.98 -10.46
CA LEU A 182 6.10 0.19 -9.38
C LEU A 182 5.37 -1.15 -9.29
N ALA A 183 6.14 -2.24 -9.21
CA ALA A 183 5.66 -3.59 -8.98
C ALA A 183 5.69 -3.89 -7.48
N PHE A 184 4.51 -4.05 -6.88
CA PHE A 184 4.34 -4.43 -5.49
C PHE A 184 4.15 -5.95 -5.39
N VAL A 185 5.08 -6.63 -4.72
CA VAL A 185 5.05 -8.08 -4.55
C VAL A 185 4.60 -8.41 -3.14
N TYR A 186 3.53 -9.19 -3.03
CA TYR A 186 2.88 -9.53 -1.78
C TYR A 186 2.89 -11.03 -1.51
N GLN A 187 3.06 -11.42 -0.25
CA GLN A 187 2.75 -12.76 0.25
C GLN A 187 1.31 -12.75 0.77
N ARG A 188 0.45 -13.59 0.22
CA ARG A 188 -0.94 -13.75 0.66
C ARG A 188 -1.07 -14.91 1.64
N TYR A 189 -1.86 -14.70 2.70
CA TYR A 189 -2.33 -15.72 3.62
C TYR A 189 -3.85 -15.79 3.53
N ILE A 190 -4.38 -17.00 3.48
CA ILE A 190 -5.81 -17.29 3.24
C ILE A 190 -6.49 -18.01 4.41
N ASP A 191 -5.73 -18.32 5.45
CA ASP A 191 -6.21 -18.92 6.69
C ASP A 191 -6.08 -17.88 7.79
N VAL A 192 -7.17 -17.16 8.04
CA VAL A 192 -7.24 -16.06 8.99
C VAL A 192 -8.50 -16.25 9.82
N SER A 193 -8.35 -16.22 11.14
CA SER A 193 -9.42 -16.48 12.09
C SER A 193 -9.70 -15.25 12.96
N LEU A 194 -10.93 -15.18 13.48
CA LEU A 194 -11.36 -14.24 14.51
C LEU A 194 -10.89 -14.69 15.90
#